data_AF-A0A2H1YEF5-F1
#
_entry.id   AF-A0A2H1YEF5-F1
#
_cell.length_a   1.000
_cell.length_b   1.000
_cell.length_c   1.000
_cell.angle_alpha   90.00
_cell.angle_beta   90.00
_cell.angle_gamma   90.00
#
_symmetry.space_group_name_H-M   'P 1'
#
loop_
_entity.id
_entity.type
_entity.pdbx_description
1 polymer ?
#
loop_
_entity_poly.entity_id
_entity_poly.type
_entity_poly.pdbx_seq_one_letter_code
_entity_poly.pdbx_strand_id
1 'polypeptide(L)'
;MNKEEKIKKYYKNCYPSNIEYSNKVRDENGNKNNLYFRELTLECYSLWNKEVDKNITFSEETKKYLKIENRQLHYLFNDIFKLFYRVCVFEETPTGEVKNPNRIMITEYDIEKCFSNIDFHSLFISTLIENSQYNEAIAVKGYLLTRINTIITNSKQLFGISLLKSPLAEYFTNYISSLKEAINIDEIKYTSLKETQQEKEISKVSIKNVYNQLNLSIEPKEPQQEKEPTKKEPQQEEEILKEQLFKMQNNLIPKVSIENVYNHFKILTELTNKKDVFYLRNSQLITFIKSTFIDKKPIKQDFNGKPRTKKEVREIFYDFYFNNKNKETNQTSIKRKYFNIMNDSFYGFNKNDYTDFAK
;
A
#
# COMPACT_ATOMS: atom_id res chain seq x y z
N MET A 1 0.98 30.18 -10.94
CA MET A 1 1.13 29.36 -12.16
C MET A 1 -0.21 28.71 -12.46
N ASN A 2 -0.74 28.86 -13.66
CA ASN A 2 -2.00 28.19 -14.01
C ASN A 2 -1.79 26.67 -14.14
N LYS A 3 -2.87 25.87 -14.14
CA LYS A 3 -2.77 24.41 -14.18
C LYS A 3 -2.05 23.89 -15.43
N GLU A 4 -2.28 24.50 -16.59
CA GLU A 4 -1.69 24.06 -17.85
C GLU A 4 -0.20 24.37 -17.95
N GLU A 5 0.24 25.54 -17.50
CA GLU A 5 1.65 25.90 -17.38
C GLU A 5 2.40 24.91 -16.49
N LYS A 6 1.77 24.50 -15.38
CA LYS A 6 2.32 23.49 -14.47
C LYS A 6 2.46 22.14 -15.16
N ILE A 7 1.44 21.70 -15.90
CA ILE A 7 1.47 20.43 -16.66
C ILE A 7 2.54 20.47 -17.75
N LYS A 8 2.66 21.57 -18.49
CA LYS A 8 3.75 21.76 -19.48
C LYS A 8 5.14 21.67 -18.84
N LYS A 9 5.30 22.21 -17.63
CA LYS A 9 6.55 22.09 -16.86
C LYS A 9 6.82 20.63 -16.44
N TYR A 10 5.80 19.85 -16.09
CA TYR A 10 5.96 18.42 -15.89
C TYR A 10 6.41 17.71 -17.18
N TYR A 11 5.71 17.95 -18.29
CA TYR A 11 5.96 17.28 -19.57
C TYR A 11 7.37 17.55 -20.12
N LYS A 12 7.85 18.81 -20.02
CA LYS A 12 9.21 19.18 -20.42
C LYS A 12 10.31 18.41 -19.67
N ASN A 13 9.99 17.85 -18.51
CA ASN A 13 10.93 17.16 -17.63
C ASN A 13 10.76 15.64 -17.62
N CYS A 14 10.03 15.07 -18.59
CA CYS A 14 10.09 13.65 -18.89
C CYS A 14 10.49 13.41 -20.36
N TYR A 15 10.90 12.18 -20.68
CA TYR A 15 11.00 11.72 -22.06
C TYR A 15 9.75 10.88 -22.36
N PRO A 16 8.72 11.43 -23.05
CA PRO A 16 7.45 10.75 -23.26
C PRO A 16 7.60 9.38 -23.90
N SER A 17 8.57 9.22 -24.81
CA SER A 17 8.90 7.93 -25.44
C SER A 17 9.24 6.82 -24.43
N ASN A 18 9.91 7.15 -23.33
CA ASN A 18 10.30 6.17 -22.31
C ASN A 18 9.09 5.77 -21.45
N ILE A 19 8.23 6.74 -21.14
CA ILE A 19 6.97 6.49 -20.45
C ILE A 19 6.03 5.67 -21.35
N GLU A 20 5.94 6.00 -22.63
CA GLU A 20 5.15 5.26 -23.60
C GLU A 20 5.69 3.84 -23.79
N TYR A 21 7.01 3.67 -23.92
CA TYR A 21 7.66 2.36 -23.99
C TYR A 21 7.30 1.50 -22.78
N SER A 22 7.40 2.06 -21.56
CA SER A 22 7.05 1.34 -20.33
C SER A 22 5.58 0.87 -20.29
N ASN A 23 4.67 1.58 -20.98
CA ASN A 23 3.26 1.19 -21.14
C ASN A 23 3.02 0.22 -22.31
N LYS A 24 3.97 0.18 -23.27
CA LYS A 24 3.93 -0.71 -24.42
C LYS A 24 4.53 -2.07 -24.13
N VAL A 25 5.32 -2.23 -23.06
CA VAL A 25 5.85 -3.53 -22.63
C VAL A 25 4.72 -4.55 -22.58
N ARG A 26 4.96 -5.69 -23.23
CA ARG A 26 4.05 -6.83 -23.25
C ARG A 26 4.61 -7.92 -22.37
N ASP A 27 3.73 -8.70 -21.75
CA ASP A 27 4.14 -9.92 -21.07
C ASP A 27 4.57 -10.98 -22.09
N GLU A 28 5.03 -12.14 -21.60
CA GLU A 28 5.38 -13.30 -22.43
C GLU A 28 4.24 -13.80 -23.32
N ASN A 29 2.99 -13.41 -23.01
CA ASN A 29 1.79 -13.76 -23.75
C ASN A 29 1.33 -12.66 -24.73
N GLY A 30 2.09 -11.56 -24.89
CA GLY A 30 1.76 -10.47 -25.78
C GLY A 30 0.68 -9.51 -25.27
N ASN A 31 0.23 -9.64 -24.01
CA ASN A 31 -0.75 -8.75 -23.39
C ASN A 31 -0.09 -7.48 -22.88
N LYS A 32 -0.82 -6.35 -22.86
CA LYS A 32 -0.34 -5.11 -22.20
C LYS A 32 0.12 -5.45 -20.79
N ASN A 33 1.40 -5.29 -20.51
CA ASN A 33 1.94 -5.53 -19.19
C ASN A 33 1.67 -4.31 -18.30
N ASN A 34 0.39 -4.13 -17.95
CA ASN A 34 -0.06 -3.15 -16.96
C ASN A 34 0.56 -3.40 -15.57
N LEU A 35 1.21 -4.56 -15.39
CA LEU A 35 1.91 -4.94 -14.17
C LEU A 35 3.41 -4.62 -14.24
N TYR A 36 4.01 -4.34 -15.40
CA TYR A 36 5.47 -4.20 -15.54
C TYR A 36 6.06 -3.17 -14.56
N PHE A 37 5.45 -1.98 -14.52
CA PHE A 37 5.86 -0.94 -13.59
C PHE A 37 5.62 -1.34 -12.13
N ARG A 38 4.47 -1.99 -11.86
CA ARG A 38 4.14 -2.48 -10.53
C ARG A 38 5.14 -3.54 -10.07
N GLU A 39 5.54 -4.44 -10.95
CA GLU A 39 6.54 -5.49 -10.70
C GLU A 39 7.91 -4.89 -10.42
N LEU A 40 8.37 -3.94 -11.24
CA LEU A 40 9.64 -3.22 -11.01
C LEU A 40 9.67 -2.53 -9.65
N THR A 41 8.59 -1.84 -9.28
CA THR A 41 8.52 -1.14 -7.99
C THR A 41 8.36 -2.10 -6.82
N LEU A 42 7.67 -3.23 -7.00
CA LEU A 42 7.57 -4.30 -5.99
C LEU A 42 8.90 -5.02 -5.80
N GLU A 43 9.67 -5.23 -6.87
CA GLU A 43 11.01 -5.79 -6.81
C GLU A 43 11.94 -4.87 -6.01
N CYS A 44 11.93 -3.56 -6.30
CA CYS A 44 12.66 -2.58 -5.51
C CYS A 44 12.29 -2.65 -4.03
N TYR A 45 10.99 -2.67 -3.71
CA TYR A 45 10.48 -2.78 -2.33
C TYR A 45 10.95 -4.07 -1.64
N SER A 46 10.89 -5.20 -2.33
CA SER A 46 11.35 -6.50 -1.82
C SER A 46 12.85 -6.49 -1.52
N LEU A 47 13.66 -5.92 -2.41
CA LEU A 47 15.10 -5.76 -2.21
C LEU A 47 15.41 -4.88 -1.01
N TRP A 48 14.70 -3.76 -0.84
CA TRP A 48 14.88 -2.86 0.29
C TRP A 48 14.55 -3.53 1.63
N ASN A 49 13.48 -4.33 1.70
CA ASN A 49 13.17 -5.08 2.92
C ASN A 49 14.22 -6.14 3.24
N LYS A 50 14.74 -6.85 2.22
CA LYS A 50 15.85 -7.79 2.41
C LYS A 50 17.12 -7.10 2.90
N GLU A 51 17.39 -5.88 2.44
CA GLU A 51 18.53 -5.07 2.91
C GLU A 51 18.37 -4.68 4.38
N VAL A 52 17.18 -4.24 4.79
CA VAL A 52 16.84 -3.95 6.20
C VAL A 52 17.02 -5.19 7.08
N ASP A 53 16.56 -6.35 6.63
CA ASP A 53 16.68 -7.61 7.38
C ASP A 53 18.14 -8.04 7.58
N LYS A 54 18.99 -7.81 6.58
CA LYS A 54 20.41 -8.16 6.61
C LYS A 54 21.27 -7.16 7.38
N ASN A 55 20.79 -5.94 7.62
CA ASN A 55 21.58 -4.91 8.28
C ASN A 55 21.63 -5.17 9.80
N ILE A 56 22.82 -5.54 10.28
CA ILE A 56 23.08 -5.85 11.69
C ILE A 56 23.09 -4.62 12.60
N THR A 57 23.14 -3.41 12.03
CA THR A 57 23.18 -2.15 12.79
C THR A 57 21.79 -1.74 13.27
N PHE A 58 20.73 -2.24 12.64
CA PHE A 58 19.36 -1.89 12.99
C PHE A 58 18.82 -2.80 14.10
N SER A 59 18.29 -2.19 15.16
CA SER A 59 17.42 -2.86 16.13
C SER A 59 16.15 -3.38 15.44
N GLU A 60 15.45 -4.30 16.10
CA GLU A 60 14.20 -4.85 15.57
C GLU A 60 13.10 -3.78 15.44
N GLU A 61 13.06 -2.82 16.36
CA GLU A 61 12.18 -1.65 16.29
C GLU A 61 12.49 -0.80 15.05
N THR A 62 13.76 -0.50 14.79
CA THR A 62 14.19 0.26 13.61
C THR A 62 13.90 -0.52 12.32
N LYS A 63 14.13 -1.83 12.28
CA LYS A 63 13.78 -2.66 11.11
C LYS A 63 12.29 -2.59 10.82
N LYS A 64 11.44 -2.69 11.85
CA LYS A 64 9.99 -2.58 11.68
C LYS A 64 9.59 -1.22 11.12
N TYR A 65 10.16 -0.15 11.66
CA TYR A 65 9.94 1.21 11.17
C TYR A 65 10.38 1.35 9.70
N LEU A 66 11.60 0.96 9.35
CA LEU A 66 12.12 1.06 7.98
C LEU A 66 11.33 0.23 6.97
N LYS A 67 10.71 -0.90 7.37
CA LYS A 67 9.81 -1.67 6.50
C LYS A 67 8.51 -0.93 6.20
N ILE A 68 7.96 -0.22 7.19
CA ILE A 68 6.81 0.68 6.99
C ILE A 68 7.21 1.80 6.02
N GLU A 69 8.39 2.39 6.22
CA GLU A 69 8.87 3.46 5.34
C GLU A 69 9.19 3.00 3.93
N ASN A 70 9.74 1.80 3.75
CA ASN A 70 9.92 1.20 2.43
C ASN A 70 8.59 1.08 1.67
N ARG A 71 7.49 0.78 2.38
CA ARG A 71 6.16 0.72 1.79
C ARG A 71 5.68 2.12 1.38
N GLN A 72 5.92 3.14 2.20
CA GLN A 72 5.59 4.53 1.84
C GLN A 72 6.38 5.01 0.61
N LEU A 73 7.68 4.74 0.59
CA LEU A 73 8.57 5.07 -0.53
C LEU A 73 8.20 4.33 -1.82
N HIS A 74 7.73 3.08 -1.71
CA HIS A 74 7.17 2.34 -2.84
C HIS A 74 5.92 3.02 -3.40
N TYR A 75 5.00 3.48 -2.55
CA TYR A 75 3.81 4.22 -3.00
C TYR A 75 4.19 5.56 -3.65
N LEU A 76 5.10 6.32 -3.03
CA LEU A 76 5.63 7.55 -3.62
C LEU A 76 6.18 7.31 -5.02
N PHE A 77 6.99 6.26 -5.20
CA PHE A 77 7.56 5.94 -6.51
C PHE A 77 6.49 5.59 -7.54
N ASN A 78 5.45 4.87 -7.13
CA ASN A 78 4.31 4.53 -7.97
C ASN A 78 3.48 5.75 -8.39
N ASP A 79 3.22 6.66 -7.46
CA ASP A 79 2.41 7.85 -7.74
C ASP A 79 3.15 8.85 -8.61
N ILE A 80 4.48 8.95 -8.48
CA ILE A 80 5.33 9.70 -9.42
C ILE A 80 5.14 9.19 -10.85
N PHE A 81 5.22 7.87 -11.06
CA PHE A 81 5.02 7.33 -12.40
C PHE A 81 3.61 7.63 -12.93
N LYS A 82 2.57 7.41 -12.12
CA LYS A 82 1.18 7.73 -12.49
C LYS A 82 1.02 9.20 -12.86
N LEU A 83 1.67 10.11 -12.14
CA LEU A 83 1.62 11.55 -12.43
C LEU A 83 2.15 11.82 -13.83
N PHE A 84 3.39 11.39 -14.10
CA PHE A 84 4.04 11.66 -15.38
C PHE A 84 3.36 10.92 -16.55
N TYR A 85 2.80 9.74 -16.31
CA TYR A 85 1.95 9.07 -17.29
C TYR A 85 0.71 9.92 -17.63
N ARG A 86 -0.01 10.42 -16.62
CA ARG A 86 -1.18 11.28 -16.84
C ARG A 86 -0.82 12.58 -17.56
N VAL A 87 0.36 13.13 -17.27
CA VAL A 87 0.90 14.31 -17.96
C VAL A 87 1.15 14.02 -19.44
N CYS A 88 1.80 12.90 -19.78
CA CYS A 88 2.01 12.51 -21.17
C CYS A 88 0.69 12.33 -21.92
N VAL A 89 -0.26 11.59 -21.33
CA VAL A 89 -1.59 11.40 -21.90
C VAL A 89 -2.30 12.75 -22.14
N PHE A 90 -2.22 13.68 -21.17
CA PHE A 90 -2.84 15.00 -21.29
C PHE A 90 -2.26 15.82 -22.44
N GLU A 91 -0.93 15.83 -22.61
CA GLU A 91 -0.28 16.60 -23.67
C GLU A 91 -0.50 15.97 -25.05
N GLU A 92 -0.51 14.63 -25.14
CA GLU A 92 -0.76 13.89 -26.38
C GLU A 92 -2.24 13.89 -26.81
N THR A 93 -3.17 14.21 -25.90
CA THR A 93 -4.59 14.33 -26.21
C THR A 93 -4.83 15.47 -27.21
N PRO A 94 -5.48 15.22 -28.37
CA PRO A 94 -5.74 16.24 -29.40
C PRO A 94 -6.52 17.45 -28.89
N THR A 95 -6.25 18.61 -29.49
CA THR A 95 -7.04 19.84 -29.28
C THR A 95 -8.47 19.63 -29.77
N GLY A 96 -9.42 19.51 -28.85
CA GLY A 96 -10.83 19.23 -29.12
C GLY A 96 -11.40 18.08 -28.27
N GLU A 97 -10.53 17.23 -27.73
CA GLU A 97 -10.92 16.18 -26.78
C GLU A 97 -10.90 16.69 -25.33
N VAL A 98 -11.65 16.01 -24.45
CA VAL A 98 -11.78 16.40 -23.04
C VAL A 98 -10.49 16.11 -22.29
N LYS A 99 -9.63 17.13 -22.17
CA LYS A 99 -8.47 17.11 -21.28
C LYS A 99 -8.92 17.24 -19.82
N ASN A 100 -8.46 16.35 -18.94
CA ASN A 100 -8.81 16.39 -17.52
C ASN A 100 -7.58 16.71 -16.65
N PRO A 101 -7.25 18.00 -16.44
CA PRO A 101 -6.09 18.40 -15.64
C PRO A 101 -6.26 18.04 -14.16
N ASN A 102 -7.50 17.87 -13.68
CA ASN A 102 -7.76 17.59 -12.26
C ASN A 102 -7.20 16.23 -11.83
N ARG A 103 -7.14 15.23 -12.73
CA ARG A 103 -6.50 13.94 -12.41
C ARG A 103 -5.01 14.06 -12.15
N ILE A 104 -4.34 15.00 -12.80
CA ILE A 104 -2.91 15.28 -12.57
C ILE A 104 -2.74 15.96 -11.21
N MET A 105 -3.57 16.98 -10.92
CA MET A 105 -3.52 17.70 -9.64
C MET A 105 -3.83 16.80 -8.44
N ILE A 106 -4.75 15.84 -8.57
CA ILE A 106 -5.04 14.86 -7.51
C ILE A 106 -3.81 14.01 -7.21
N THR A 107 -3.14 13.46 -8.25
CA THR A 107 -1.94 12.64 -8.02
C THR A 107 -0.77 13.43 -7.50
N GLU A 108 -0.62 14.69 -7.93
CA GLU A 108 0.37 15.58 -7.35
C GLU A 108 0.12 15.80 -5.85
N TYR A 109 -1.13 16.02 -5.45
CA TYR A 109 -1.51 16.15 -4.05
C TYR A 109 -1.26 14.86 -3.25
N ASP A 110 -1.50 13.68 -3.86
CA ASP A 110 -1.19 12.40 -3.23
C ASP A 110 0.33 12.25 -2.98
N ILE A 111 1.17 12.70 -3.92
CA ILE A 111 2.63 12.74 -3.77
C ILE A 111 3.05 13.72 -2.66
N GLU A 112 2.45 14.91 -2.62
CA GLU A 112 2.73 15.90 -1.57
C GLU A 112 2.48 15.33 -0.17
N LYS A 113 1.37 14.60 0.01
CA LYS A 113 1.06 13.93 1.28
C LYS A 113 2.10 12.90 1.71
N CYS A 114 2.70 12.18 0.76
CA CYS A 114 3.78 11.25 1.09
C CYS A 114 4.95 11.99 1.75
N PHE A 115 5.27 13.21 1.32
CA PHE A 115 6.36 13.99 1.92
C PHE A 115 6.03 14.45 3.34
N SER A 116 4.78 14.77 3.64
CA SER A 116 4.37 15.10 5.02
C SER A 116 4.57 13.95 6.00
N ASN A 117 4.39 12.70 5.57
CA ASN A 117 4.66 11.53 6.41
C ASN A 117 6.17 11.26 6.56
N ILE A 118 6.93 11.64 5.53
CA ILE A 118 8.36 11.43 5.47
C ILE A 118 9.12 12.46 6.35
N ASP A 119 8.52 13.61 6.66
CA ASP A 119 9.10 14.60 7.58
C ASP A 119 9.35 14.05 9.01
N PHE A 120 8.64 12.99 9.40
CA PHE A 120 8.87 12.29 10.66
C PHE A 120 10.22 11.57 10.74
N HIS A 121 10.92 11.41 9.62
CA HIS A 121 12.20 10.71 9.59
C HIS A 121 13.28 11.44 10.37
N SER A 122 13.32 12.77 10.24
CA SER A 122 14.29 13.59 10.99
C SER A 122 14.02 13.50 12.49
N LEU A 123 12.74 13.48 12.90
CA LEU A 123 12.36 13.29 14.30
C LEU A 123 12.75 11.89 14.83
N PHE A 124 12.52 10.85 14.04
CA PHE A 124 12.93 9.49 14.40
C PHE A 124 14.45 9.39 14.59
N ILE A 125 15.22 10.00 13.68
CA ILE A 125 16.68 10.08 13.79
C ILE A 125 17.08 10.85 15.07
N SER A 126 16.49 12.01 15.34
CA SER A 126 16.74 12.76 16.58
C SER A 126 16.46 11.93 17.83
N THR A 127 15.40 11.13 17.82
CA THR A 127 15.04 10.26 18.95
C THR A 127 16.08 9.15 19.16
N LEU A 128 16.68 8.62 18.09
CA LEU A 128 17.80 7.67 18.21
C LEU A 128 19.02 8.35 18.84
N ILE A 129 19.30 9.61 18.47
CA ILE A 129 20.41 10.40 19.04
C ILE A 129 20.17 10.67 20.53
N GLU A 130 18.95 11.09 20.91
CA GLU A 130 18.56 11.34 22.31
C GLU A 130 18.71 10.11 23.20
N ASN A 131 18.60 8.92 22.60
CA ASN A 131 18.81 7.63 23.28
C ASN A 131 20.25 7.11 23.16
N SER A 132 21.20 7.96 22.76
CA SER A 132 22.61 7.62 22.54
C SER A 132 22.84 6.49 21.52
N GLN A 133 21.89 6.22 20.61
CA GLN A 133 21.99 5.22 19.55
C GLN A 133 22.61 5.81 18.26
N TYR A 134 23.77 6.47 18.38
CA TYR A 134 24.36 7.27 17.30
C TYR A 134 24.66 6.47 16.02
N ASN A 135 25.25 5.27 16.14
CA ASN A 135 25.59 4.43 14.99
C ASN A 135 24.34 4.01 14.20
N GLU A 136 23.26 3.70 14.92
CA GLU A 136 21.98 3.34 14.34
C GLU A 136 21.34 4.55 13.66
N ALA A 137 21.37 5.73 14.30
CA ALA A 137 20.87 6.97 13.72
C ALA A 137 21.60 7.31 12.40
N ILE A 138 22.93 7.20 12.37
CA ILE A 138 23.76 7.41 11.18
C ILE A 138 23.40 6.40 10.09
N ALA A 139 23.22 5.12 10.44
CA ALA A 139 22.83 4.08 9.50
C ALA A 139 21.43 4.33 8.92
N VAL A 140 20.46 4.76 9.74
CA VAL A 140 19.10 5.11 9.32
C VAL A 140 19.10 6.30 8.36
N LYS A 141 19.82 7.38 8.71
CA LYS A 141 19.99 8.55 7.84
C LYS A 141 20.58 8.14 6.49
N GLY A 142 21.67 7.38 6.50
CA GLY A 142 22.34 6.91 5.28
C GLY A 142 21.42 6.04 4.42
N TYR A 143 20.66 5.14 5.05
CA TYR A 143 19.69 4.30 4.38
C TYR A 143 18.59 5.12 3.69
N LEU A 144 17.92 6.03 4.41
CA LEU A 144 16.83 6.84 3.87
C LEU A 144 17.30 7.77 2.73
N LEU A 145 18.47 8.39 2.88
CA LEU A 145 19.12 9.17 1.82
C LEU A 145 19.40 8.30 0.58
N THR A 146 19.86 7.07 0.78
CA THR A 146 20.12 6.14 -0.34
C THR A 146 18.82 5.78 -1.06
N ARG A 147 17.74 5.50 -0.32
CA ARG A 147 16.44 5.13 -0.92
C ARG A 147 15.84 6.27 -1.74
N ILE A 148 15.83 7.50 -1.22
CA ILE A 148 15.28 8.64 -1.98
C ILE A 148 16.12 8.96 -3.22
N ASN A 149 17.44 8.89 -3.13
CA ASN A 149 18.32 9.05 -4.29
C ASN A 149 18.15 7.92 -5.32
N THR A 150 17.85 6.71 -4.86
CA THR A 150 17.50 5.59 -5.74
C THR A 150 16.20 5.87 -6.50
N ILE A 151 15.17 6.41 -5.84
CA ILE A 151 13.93 6.83 -6.52
C ILE A 151 14.25 7.90 -7.58
N ILE A 152 15.01 8.94 -7.23
CA ILE A 152 15.42 10.00 -8.18
C ILE A 152 16.16 9.43 -9.39
N THR A 153 17.12 8.54 -9.14
CA THR A 153 17.97 7.94 -10.16
C THR A 153 17.15 7.00 -11.06
N ASN A 154 16.35 6.11 -10.48
CA ASN A 154 15.54 5.16 -11.22
C ASN A 154 14.44 5.87 -12.01
N SER A 155 13.82 6.93 -11.47
CA SER A 155 12.88 7.77 -12.22
C SER A 155 13.51 8.32 -13.51
N LYS A 156 14.76 8.78 -13.43
CA LYS A 156 15.49 9.29 -14.60
C LYS A 156 15.91 8.19 -15.56
N GLN A 157 16.51 7.10 -15.05
CA GLN A 157 17.07 6.04 -15.87
C GLN A 157 15.99 5.20 -16.57
N LEU A 158 14.95 4.80 -15.83
CA LEU A 158 13.92 3.90 -16.34
C LEU A 158 12.85 4.64 -17.15
N PHE A 159 12.47 5.84 -16.71
CA PHE A 159 11.31 6.55 -17.26
C PHE A 159 11.67 7.89 -17.90
N GLY A 160 12.94 8.27 -17.86
CA GLY A 160 13.34 9.56 -18.40
C GLY A 160 12.83 10.76 -17.59
N ILE A 161 12.39 10.55 -16.35
CA ILE A 161 11.78 11.59 -15.52
C ILE A 161 12.87 12.32 -14.72
N SER A 162 13.01 13.62 -14.96
CA SER A 162 13.95 14.49 -14.23
C SER A 162 13.27 15.14 -13.02
N LEU A 163 13.13 14.40 -11.92
CA LEU A 163 12.43 14.88 -10.72
C LEU A 163 12.96 16.21 -10.18
N LEU A 164 14.28 16.36 -10.07
CA LEU A 164 14.92 17.59 -9.57
C LEU A 164 14.84 18.79 -10.54
N LYS A 165 14.29 18.61 -11.75
CA LYS A 165 13.98 19.70 -12.69
C LYS A 165 12.49 19.94 -12.86
N SER A 166 11.67 19.03 -12.32
CA SER A 166 10.22 19.06 -12.39
C SER A 166 9.62 19.99 -11.31
N PRO A 167 8.30 20.26 -11.34
CA PRO A 167 7.63 20.94 -10.24
C PRO A 167 7.74 20.22 -8.88
N LEU A 168 8.10 18.94 -8.82
CA LEU A 168 8.34 18.21 -7.56
C LEU A 168 9.72 18.48 -6.93
N ALA A 169 10.61 19.23 -7.61
CA ALA A 169 12.00 19.39 -7.19
C ALA A 169 12.16 19.90 -5.75
N GLU A 170 11.30 20.83 -5.34
CA GLU A 170 11.33 21.43 -4.00
C GLU A 170 11.10 20.38 -2.91
N TYR A 171 10.08 19.52 -3.05
CA TYR A 171 9.81 18.46 -2.06
C TYR A 171 11.00 17.53 -1.87
N PHE A 172 11.61 17.06 -2.95
CA PHE A 172 12.79 16.20 -2.89
C PHE A 172 14.00 16.91 -2.30
N THR A 173 14.22 18.18 -2.67
CA THR A 173 15.36 18.97 -2.18
C THR A 173 15.23 19.25 -0.70
N ASN A 174 14.05 19.68 -0.25
CA ASN A 174 13.76 19.97 1.15
C ASN A 174 13.89 18.71 2.00
N TYR A 175 13.34 17.59 1.56
CA TYR A 175 13.46 16.33 2.28
C TYR A 175 14.92 15.84 2.37
N ILE A 176 15.68 15.91 1.28
CA ILE A 176 17.12 15.56 1.30
C ILE A 176 17.89 16.50 2.24
N SER A 177 17.58 17.79 2.26
CA SER A 177 18.22 18.75 3.18
C SER A 177 17.89 18.42 4.63
N SER A 178 16.61 18.19 4.94
CA SER A 178 16.13 17.82 6.27
C SER A 178 16.83 16.56 6.79
N LEU A 179 16.96 15.51 5.97
CA LEU A 179 17.71 14.30 6.36
C LEU A 179 19.21 14.57 6.57
N LYS A 180 19.81 15.43 5.73
CA LYS A 180 21.23 15.81 5.88
C LYS A 180 21.47 16.58 7.17
N GLU A 181 20.54 17.43 7.56
CA GLU A 181 20.59 18.26 8.77
C GLU A 181 20.20 17.49 10.04
N ALA A 182 19.45 16.39 9.92
CA ALA A 182 18.99 15.57 11.06
C ALA A 182 20.12 14.99 11.94
N ILE A 183 21.36 15.00 11.47
CA ILE A 183 22.53 14.60 12.27
C ILE A 183 23.65 15.61 12.05
N ASN A 184 24.03 16.30 13.12
CA ASN A 184 25.28 17.04 13.19
C ASN A 184 26.41 16.09 13.65
N ILE A 185 27.20 15.60 12.70
CA ILE A 185 28.27 14.61 12.97
C ILE A 185 29.35 15.18 13.90
N ASP A 186 29.62 16.48 13.81
CA ASP A 186 30.65 17.12 14.62
C ASP A 186 30.21 17.23 16.10
N GLU A 187 28.92 17.46 16.34
CA GLU A 187 28.33 17.38 17.68
C GLU A 187 28.41 15.95 18.24
N ILE A 188 28.07 14.92 17.46
CA ILE A 188 28.14 13.51 17.93
C ILE A 188 29.58 13.12 18.31
N LYS A 189 30.58 13.51 17.50
CA LYS A 189 31.99 13.24 17.83
C LYS A 189 32.38 13.88 19.17
N TYR A 190 31.92 15.10 19.43
CA TYR A 190 32.19 15.78 20.68
C TYR A 190 31.47 15.15 21.88
N THR A 191 30.21 14.71 21.72
CA THR A 191 29.42 14.08 22.79
C THR A 191 29.93 12.67 23.13
N SER A 192 30.26 11.86 22.13
CA SER A 192 30.85 10.53 22.32
C SER A 192 32.23 10.55 23.01
N LEU A 193 33.00 11.62 22.81
CA LEU A 193 34.25 11.91 23.54
C LEU A 193 34.01 12.31 25.00
N LYS A 194 32.84 12.89 25.34
CA LYS A 194 32.46 13.27 26.70
C LYS A 194 31.79 12.13 27.48
N GLU A 195 30.96 11.32 26.83
CA GLU A 195 30.29 10.17 27.46
C GLU A 195 31.30 9.11 27.94
N THR A 196 32.45 8.96 27.28
CA THR A 196 33.57 8.12 27.77
C THR A 196 34.16 8.62 29.11
N GLN A 197 33.82 9.84 29.54
CA GLN A 197 34.23 10.43 30.83
C GLN A 197 33.09 10.50 31.86
N GLN A 198 31.85 10.16 31.48
CA GLN A 198 30.64 10.39 32.29
C GLN A 198 29.63 9.22 32.20
N GLU A 199 30.07 7.96 32.24
CA GLU A 199 29.13 6.85 32.48
C GLU A 199 28.76 6.76 33.98
N LYS A 200 27.78 7.55 34.41
CA LYS A 200 26.82 7.20 35.46
C LYS A 200 25.60 8.15 35.42
N GLU A 201 24.44 7.53 35.30
CA GLU A 201 23.07 8.03 35.48
C GLU A 201 22.28 8.61 34.29
N ILE A 202 21.32 7.78 33.85
CA ILE A 202 19.92 8.08 33.47
C ILE A 202 19.74 9.03 32.25
N SER A 203 19.07 8.65 31.15
CA SER A 203 17.64 8.31 31.10
C SER A 203 17.28 7.57 29.80
N LYS A 204 16.27 6.68 29.86
CA LYS A 204 15.67 6.03 28.69
C LYS A 204 14.40 6.78 28.30
N VAL A 205 14.42 7.51 27.19
CA VAL A 205 13.19 7.99 26.54
C VAL A 205 12.72 6.88 25.58
N SER A 206 11.53 6.33 25.79
CA SER A 206 11.08 5.18 25.01
C SER A 206 10.73 5.57 23.56
N ILE A 207 11.49 5.01 22.59
CA ILE A 207 11.23 5.02 21.13
C ILE A 207 9.77 4.71 20.77
N LYS A 208 9.07 4.00 21.65
CA LYS A 208 7.65 3.65 21.55
C LYS A 208 6.74 4.86 21.31
N ASN A 209 7.10 6.06 21.74
CA ASN A 209 6.28 7.27 21.56
C ASN A 209 6.30 7.80 20.12
N VAL A 210 7.44 7.75 19.42
CA VAL A 210 7.52 8.12 17.99
C VAL A 210 6.74 7.11 17.15
N TYR A 211 6.86 5.82 17.48
CA TYR A 211 6.08 4.75 16.87
C TYR A 211 4.57 4.97 17.03
N ASN A 212 4.13 5.41 18.21
CA ASN A 212 2.73 5.74 18.45
C ASN A 212 2.28 7.01 17.72
N GLN A 213 3.13 8.04 17.55
CA GLN A 213 2.78 9.25 16.78
C GLN A 213 2.64 8.98 15.28
N LEU A 214 3.48 8.10 14.71
CA LEU A 214 3.34 7.61 13.34
C LEU A 214 2.08 6.77 13.17
N ASN A 215 1.75 5.91 14.14
CA ASN A 215 0.49 5.16 14.11
C ASN A 215 -0.74 6.05 14.37
N LEU A 216 -0.63 7.13 15.14
CA LEU A 216 -1.71 8.09 15.41
C LEU A 216 -2.06 8.96 14.18
N SER A 217 -1.17 9.09 13.20
CA SER A 217 -1.48 9.68 11.90
C SER A 217 -2.03 8.67 10.89
N ILE A 218 -2.01 7.37 11.23
CA ILE A 218 -2.46 6.25 10.40
C ILE A 218 -3.73 5.59 10.97
N GLU A 219 -4.15 5.91 12.20
CA GLU A 219 -5.40 5.40 12.79
C GLU A 219 -6.63 6.26 12.42
N PRO A 220 -7.65 5.69 11.76
CA PRO A 220 -9.01 6.22 11.86
C PRO A 220 -9.49 6.03 13.30
N LYS A 221 -9.92 7.11 13.95
CA LYS A 221 -10.57 7.06 15.28
C LYS A 221 -11.71 6.04 15.29
N GLU A 222 -11.53 4.92 15.98
CA GLU A 222 -12.60 4.06 16.47
C GLU A 222 -12.99 4.45 17.91
N PRO A 223 -14.23 4.20 18.36
CA PRO A 223 -14.69 4.53 19.70
C PRO A 223 -14.12 3.56 20.75
N GLN A 224 -13.68 4.10 21.88
CA GLN A 224 -13.15 3.34 23.02
C GLN A 224 -14.24 2.51 23.73
N GLN A 225 -13.91 1.26 24.06
CA GLN A 225 -14.45 0.52 25.21
C GLN A 225 -13.35 -0.33 25.89
N GLU A 226 -13.57 -0.64 27.17
CA GLU A 226 -12.65 -0.87 28.29
C GLU A 226 -11.66 -2.07 28.25
N LYS A 227 -10.63 -1.96 29.10
CA LYS A 227 -9.52 -2.88 29.49
C LYS A 227 -10.05 -4.23 30.03
N GLU A 228 -9.40 -5.41 30.03
CA GLU A 228 -8.01 -5.94 30.18
C GLU A 228 -8.07 -7.50 29.93
N PRO A 229 -7.02 -8.36 30.05
CA PRO A 229 -5.58 -8.24 29.84
C PRO A 229 -5.02 -9.21 28.75
N THR A 230 -3.76 -8.94 28.41
CA THR A 230 -2.80 -9.61 27.49
C THR A 230 -2.79 -11.15 27.41
N LYS A 231 -2.83 -11.68 26.17
CA LYS A 231 -2.08 -12.89 25.74
C LYS A 231 -1.72 -12.81 24.25
N LYS A 232 -0.46 -13.07 23.92
CA LYS A 232 0.09 -13.16 22.55
C LYS A 232 -0.37 -14.48 21.90
N GLU A 233 -0.89 -14.41 20.66
CA GLU A 233 -0.78 -15.35 19.51
C GLU A 233 -2.02 -15.36 18.55
N PRO A 234 -2.38 -14.26 17.84
CA PRO A 234 -3.48 -14.33 16.85
C PRO A 234 -3.08 -14.91 15.48
N GLN A 235 -1.81 -14.82 15.09
CA GLN A 235 -1.40 -15.09 13.70
C GLN A 235 -1.20 -16.58 13.38
N GLN A 236 -0.72 -17.39 14.32
CA GLN A 236 -0.57 -18.84 14.12
C GLN A 236 -1.92 -19.56 14.06
N GLU A 237 -2.89 -19.13 14.86
CA GLU A 237 -4.22 -19.76 14.90
C GLU A 237 -5.00 -19.54 13.59
N GLU A 238 -4.89 -18.34 12.98
CA GLU A 238 -5.49 -18.06 11.67
C GLU A 238 -4.85 -18.87 10.53
N GLU A 239 -3.53 -19.09 10.58
CA GLU A 239 -2.81 -19.86 9.56
C GLU A 239 -3.17 -21.35 9.62
N ILE A 240 -3.28 -21.91 10.83
CA ILE A 240 -3.76 -23.28 11.06
C ILE A 240 -5.21 -23.43 10.56
N LEU A 241 -6.08 -22.45 10.84
CA LEU A 241 -7.47 -22.49 10.38
C LEU A 241 -7.58 -22.46 8.86
N LYS A 242 -6.71 -21.70 8.18
CA LYS A 242 -6.67 -21.60 6.72
C LYS A 242 -6.26 -22.93 6.09
N GLU A 243 -5.21 -23.59 6.60
CA GLU A 243 -4.78 -24.89 6.08
C GLU A 243 -5.85 -25.97 6.26
N GLN A 244 -6.57 -25.94 7.37
CA GLN A 244 -7.71 -26.83 7.60
C GLN A 244 -8.86 -26.55 6.61
N LEU A 245 -9.14 -25.28 6.34
CA LEU A 245 -10.19 -24.85 5.41
C LEU A 245 -9.94 -25.39 3.98
N PHE A 246 -8.68 -25.41 3.52
CA PHE A 246 -8.35 -25.85 2.15
C PHE A 246 -8.55 -27.34 1.92
N LYS A 247 -8.51 -28.14 2.99
CA LYS A 247 -8.77 -29.59 2.94
C LYS A 247 -10.27 -29.92 2.92
N MET A 248 -11.15 -28.94 3.18
CA MET A 248 -12.60 -29.16 3.22
C MET A 248 -13.23 -29.15 1.82
N GLN A 249 -14.34 -29.88 1.69
CA GLN A 249 -15.10 -29.93 0.44
C GLN A 249 -15.98 -28.70 0.27
N ASN A 250 -15.97 -28.12 -0.92
CA ASN A 250 -16.91 -27.07 -1.30
C ASN A 250 -18.29 -27.69 -1.56
N ASN A 251 -19.18 -27.56 -0.61
CA ASN A 251 -20.53 -28.10 -0.73
C ASN A 251 -21.39 -27.23 -1.65
N LEU A 252 -21.13 -25.92 -1.73
CA LEU A 252 -21.93 -24.99 -2.52
C LEU A 252 -21.66 -25.13 -4.03
N ILE A 253 -20.40 -25.30 -4.41
CA ILE A 253 -19.94 -25.44 -5.81
C ILE A 253 -18.89 -26.58 -5.87
N PRO A 254 -19.33 -27.86 -5.91
CA PRO A 254 -18.42 -29.01 -5.73
C PRO A 254 -17.24 -29.11 -6.69
N LYS A 255 -17.34 -28.54 -7.90
CA LYS A 255 -16.27 -28.53 -8.89
C LYS A 255 -15.24 -27.40 -8.69
N VAL A 256 -15.37 -26.59 -7.64
CA VAL A 256 -14.45 -25.48 -7.32
C VAL A 256 -13.83 -25.75 -5.95
N SER A 257 -12.51 -25.93 -5.89
CA SER A 257 -11.81 -26.11 -4.61
C SER A 257 -11.97 -24.91 -3.69
N ILE A 258 -11.97 -25.14 -2.38
CA ILE A 258 -12.05 -24.06 -1.38
C ILE A 258 -10.85 -23.11 -1.50
N GLU A 259 -9.68 -23.61 -1.87
CA GLU A 259 -8.51 -22.79 -2.18
C GLU A 259 -8.78 -21.79 -3.32
N ASN A 260 -9.44 -22.22 -4.40
CA ASN A 260 -9.82 -21.32 -5.50
C ASN A 260 -10.85 -20.27 -5.05
N VAL A 261 -11.80 -20.66 -4.19
CA VAL A 261 -12.74 -19.71 -3.58
C VAL A 261 -11.98 -18.68 -2.75
N TYR A 262 -11.06 -19.14 -1.89
CA TYR A 262 -10.26 -18.28 -1.04
C TYR A 262 -9.43 -17.30 -1.86
N ASN A 263 -8.69 -17.78 -2.85
CA ASN A 263 -7.84 -16.94 -3.68
C ASN A 263 -8.63 -15.88 -4.45
N HIS A 264 -9.84 -16.21 -4.92
CA HIS A 264 -10.72 -15.23 -5.56
C HIS A 264 -11.16 -14.14 -4.58
N PHE A 265 -11.65 -14.51 -3.40
CA PHE A 265 -12.20 -13.54 -2.45
C PHE A 265 -11.15 -12.90 -1.53
N LYS A 266 -9.90 -13.35 -1.56
CA LYS A 266 -8.75 -12.71 -0.89
C LYS A 266 -8.60 -11.25 -1.30
N ILE A 267 -9.04 -10.89 -2.51
CA ILE A 267 -9.07 -9.50 -2.96
C ILE A 267 -9.87 -8.59 -1.99
N LEU A 268 -10.85 -9.10 -1.25
CA LEU A 268 -11.59 -8.34 -0.23
C LEU A 268 -10.77 -8.04 1.02
N THR A 269 -9.67 -8.75 1.26
CA THR A 269 -8.71 -8.44 2.34
C THR A 269 -7.52 -7.61 1.85
N GLU A 270 -7.43 -7.36 0.55
CA GLU A 270 -6.34 -6.60 -0.10
C GLU A 270 -6.81 -5.25 -0.65
N LEU A 271 -8.07 -5.16 -1.09
CA LEU A 271 -8.68 -3.91 -1.55
C LEU A 271 -9.15 -3.07 -0.37
N THR A 272 -8.79 -1.79 -0.43
CA THR A 272 -9.25 -0.78 0.51
C THR A 272 -10.35 0.08 -0.09
N ASN A 273 -11.25 0.57 0.77
CA ASN A 273 -12.20 1.61 0.40
C ASN A 273 -11.53 3.00 0.39
N LYS A 274 -12.30 4.06 0.11
CA LYS A 274 -11.82 5.47 0.10
C LYS A 274 -11.16 5.97 1.39
N LYS A 275 -11.32 5.27 2.50
CA LYS A 275 -10.71 5.58 3.80
C LYS A 275 -9.53 4.67 4.11
N ASP A 276 -9.00 3.99 3.10
CA ASP A 276 -7.89 3.03 3.21
C ASP A 276 -8.15 1.85 4.15
N VAL A 277 -9.44 1.52 4.38
CA VAL A 277 -9.86 0.36 5.19
C VAL A 277 -10.18 -0.82 4.29
N PHE A 278 -9.56 -1.98 4.56
CA PHE A 278 -9.84 -3.22 3.85
C PHE A 278 -11.32 -3.62 3.97
N TYR A 279 -11.89 -4.21 2.91
CA TYR A 279 -13.28 -4.65 2.95
C TYR A 279 -13.52 -5.70 4.04
N LEU A 280 -12.63 -6.69 4.16
CA LEU A 280 -12.68 -7.76 5.16
C LEU A 280 -11.33 -7.93 5.88
N ARG A 281 -11.38 -8.43 7.12
CA ARG A 281 -10.22 -9.03 7.82
C ARG A 281 -10.09 -10.49 7.37
N ASN A 282 -8.93 -11.09 7.56
CA ASN A 282 -8.72 -12.51 7.22
C ASN A 282 -9.70 -13.43 7.96
N SER A 283 -9.96 -13.17 9.24
CA SER A 283 -10.95 -13.91 10.03
C SER A 283 -12.36 -13.83 9.43
N GLN A 284 -12.81 -12.66 8.98
CA GLN A 284 -14.11 -12.49 8.31
C GLN A 284 -14.17 -13.21 6.97
N LEU A 285 -13.08 -13.20 6.20
CA LEU A 285 -12.98 -13.96 4.96
C LEU A 285 -13.08 -15.48 5.22
N ILE A 286 -12.37 -15.98 6.23
CA ILE A 286 -12.45 -17.40 6.64
C ILE A 286 -13.87 -17.75 7.06
N THR A 287 -14.52 -16.94 7.91
CA THR A 287 -15.91 -17.14 8.32
C THR A 287 -16.87 -17.11 7.14
N PHE A 288 -16.68 -16.20 6.19
CA PHE A 288 -17.47 -16.13 4.96
C PHE A 288 -17.34 -17.42 4.15
N ILE A 289 -16.12 -17.89 3.90
CA ILE A 289 -15.89 -19.07 3.08
C ILE A 289 -16.47 -20.32 3.76
N LYS A 290 -16.20 -20.48 5.06
CA LYS A 290 -16.69 -21.61 5.84
C LYS A 290 -18.22 -21.65 5.86
N SER A 291 -18.85 -20.57 6.31
CA SER A 291 -20.30 -20.52 6.46
C SER A 291 -21.05 -20.68 5.13
N THR A 292 -20.53 -20.08 4.05
CA THR A 292 -21.23 -20.03 2.77
C THR A 292 -20.93 -21.22 1.87
N PHE A 293 -19.65 -21.60 1.71
CA PHE A 293 -19.25 -22.62 0.74
C PHE A 293 -19.19 -24.03 1.32
N ILE A 294 -18.94 -24.16 2.63
CA ILE A 294 -18.80 -25.44 3.32
C ILE A 294 -20.11 -25.76 4.04
N ASP A 295 -20.53 -24.90 4.96
CA ASP A 295 -21.68 -25.17 5.84
C ASP A 295 -23.04 -24.91 5.15
N LYS A 296 -23.05 -24.20 4.01
CA LYS A 296 -24.26 -23.74 3.28
C LYS A 296 -25.24 -22.96 4.17
N LYS A 297 -24.72 -22.29 5.20
CA LYS A 297 -25.47 -21.45 6.13
C LYS A 297 -24.76 -20.09 6.23
N PRO A 298 -24.90 -19.23 5.21
CA PRO A 298 -24.24 -17.93 5.20
C PRO A 298 -24.54 -17.15 6.49
N ILE A 299 -23.48 -16.65 7.13
CA ILE A 299 -23.60 -15.74 8.27
C ILE A 299 -23.46 -14.33 7.73
N LYS A 300 -24.45 -13.46 7.97
CA LYS A 300 -24.37 -12.06 7.57
C LYS A 300 -23.30 -11.33 8.38
N GLN A 301 -22.42 -10.64 7.66
CA GLN A 301 -21.30 -9.88 8.23
C GLN A 301 -21.31 -8.45 7.72
N ASP A 302 -20.82 -7.53 8.53
CA ASP A 302 -20.50 -6.17 8.11
C ASP A 302 -19.10 -6.10 7.49
N PHE A 303 -18.94 -5.25 6.48
CA PHE A 303 -17.60 -4.86 6.01
C PHE A 303 -16.94 -3.96 7.04
N ASN A 304 -15.61 -4.03 7.18
CA ASN A 304 -14.87 -3.14 8.11
C ASN A 304 -15.00 -1.66 7.74
N GLY A 305 -15.32 -1.36 6.48
CA GLY A 305 -15.76 -0.02 6.10
C GLY A 305 -16.81 -0.05 5.00
N LYS A 306 -17.65 0.99 4.95
CA LYS A 306 -18.74 1.10 3.97
C LYS A 306 -18.16 1.14 2.54
N PRO A 307 -18.57 0.24 1.64
CA PRO A 307 -18.24 0.36 0.23
C PRO A 307 -18.68 1.71 -0.33
N ARG A 308 -17.80 2.38 -1.09
CA ARG A 308 -18.10 3.67 -1.74
C ARG A 308 -19.36 3.56 -2.60
N THR A 309 -19.40 2.47 -3.36
CA THR A 309 -20.51 2.04 -4.18
C THR A 309 -20.57 0.53 -4.07
N LYS A 310 -21.77 -0.03 -4.01
CA LYS A 310 -21.96 -1.48 -4.05
C LYS A 310 -21.34 -2.14 -5.29
N LYS A 311 -21.07 -1.35 -6.34
CA LYS A 311 -20.48 -1.76 -7.62
C LYS A 311 -19.19 -2.57 -7.46
N GLU A 312 -18.20 -2.06 -6.73
CA GLU A 312 -16.88 -2.73 -6.61
C GLU A 312 -17.02 -4.14 -6.02
N VAL A 313 -17.84 -4.29 -4.98
CA VAL A 313 -18.12 -5.60 -4.39
C VAL A 313 -18.92 -6.44 -5.38
N ARG A 314 -19.95 -5.91 -6.03
CA ARG A 314 -20.73 -6.64 -7.04
C ARG A 314 -19.85 -7.17 -8.17
N GLU A 315 -18.89 -6.40 -8.66
CA GLU A 315 -17.95 -6.81 -9.70
C GLU A 315 -17.14 -8.04 -9.26
N ILE A 316 -16.60 -8.06 -8.04
CA ILE A 316 -15.86 -9.22 -7.51
C ILE A 316 -16.74 -10.48 -7.51
N PHE A 317 -17.99 -10.37 -7.06
CA PHE A 317 -18.92 -11.51 -7.05
C PHE A 317 -19.40 -11.89 -8.46
N TYR A 318 -19.52 -10.91 -9.35
CA TYR A 318 -19.88 -11.14 -10.75
C TYR A 318 -18.75 -11.84 -11.52
N ASP A 319 -17.50 -11.48 -11.27
CA ASP A 319 -16.33 -12.15 -11.83
C ASP A 319 -16.25 -13.58 -11.32
N PHE A 320 -16.53 -13.80 -10.03
CA PHE A 320 -16.62 -15.14 -9.48
C PHE A 320 -17.69 -15.98 -10.21
N TYR A 321 -18.85 -15.39 -10.48
CA TYR A 321 -19.91 -15.99 -11.29
C TYR A 321 -19.42 -16.30 -12.70
N PHE A 322 -18.85 -15.32 -13.39
CA PHE A 322 -18.43 -15.46 -14.78
C PHE A 322 -17.40 -16.59 -14.96
N ASN A 323 -16.44 -16.68 -14.03
CA ASN A 323 -15.36 -17.66 -14.07
C ASN A 323 -15.80 -19.08 -13.67
N ASN A 324 -16.91 -19.23 -12.93
CA ASN A 324 -17.31 -20.52 -12.38
C ASN A 324 -18.68 -21.02 -12.86
N LYS A 325 -19.44 -20.22 -13.64
CA LYS A 325 -20.77 -20.62 -14.12
C LYS A 325 -20.77 -21.95 -14.90
N ASN A 326 -19.72 -22.22 -15.67
CA ASN A 326 -19.60 -23.45 -16.46
C ASN A 326 -19.24 -24.68 -15.61
N LYS A 327 -18.88 -24.49 -14.33
CA LYS A 327 -18.55 -25.57 -13.40
C LYS A 327 -19.77 -26.04 -12.60
N GLU A 328 -20.92 -25.40 -12.77
CA GLU A 328 -22.17 -25.75 -12.10
C GLU A 328 -22.94 -26.80 -12.89
N THR A 329 -23.52 -27.76 -12.18
CA THR A 329 -24.34 -28.82 -12.79
C THR A 329 -25.72 -28.31 -13.20
N ASN A 330 -26.26 -27.32 -12.47
CA ASN A 330 -27.54 -26.69 -12.77
C ASN A 330 -27.32 -25.25 -13.24
N GLN A 331 -27.69 -24.99 -14.49
CA GLN A 331 -27.57 -23.67 -15.12
C GLN A 331 -28.80 -22.77 -14.86
N THR A 332 -29.90 -23.33 -14.38
CA THR A 332 -31.12 -22.58 -14.09
C THR A 332 -30.88 -21.64 -12.90
N SER A 333 -31.20 -20.35 -13.08
CA SER A 333 -31.06 -19.32 -12.04
C SER A 333 -29.64 -19.20 -11.44
N ILE A 334 -28.62 -19.62 -12.18
CA ILE A 334 -27.22 -19.61 -11.72
C ILE A 334 -26.73 -18.21 -11.34
N LYS A 335 -27.07 -17.19 -12.14
CA LYS A 335 -26.75 -15.79 -11.80
C LYS A 335 -27.37 -15.39 -10.45
N ARG A 336 -28.58 -15.87 -10.16
CA ARG A 336 -29.28 -15.61 -8.88
C ARG A 336 -28.61 -16.33 -7.71
N LYS A 337 -28.15 -17.56 -7.91
CA LYS A 337 -27.36 -18.30 -6.91
C LYS A 337 -26.14 -17.49 -6.48
N TYR A 338 -25.34 -16.99 -7.42
CA TYR A 338 -24.12 -16.25 -7.11
C TYR A 338 -24.41 -14.87 -6.50
N PHE A 339 -25.47 -14.19 -6.95
CA PHE A 339 -25.94 -13.00 -6.27
C PHE A 339 -26.34 -13.26 -4.82
N ASN A 340 -27.02 -14.39 -4.54
CA ASN A 340 -27.42 -14.75 -3.19
C ASN A 340 -26.21 -15.01 -2.27
N ILE A 341 -25.09 -15.53 -2.79
CA ILE A 341 -23.83 -15.65 -2.01
C ILE A 341 -23.45 -14.29 -1.40
N MET A 342 -23.49 -13.23 -2.19
CA MET A 342 -23.20 -11.87 -1.73
C MET A 342 -24.29 -11.35 -0.78
N ASN A 343 -25.56 -11.44 -1.19
CA ASN A 343 -26.70 -10.88 -0.46
C ASN A 343 -26.92 -11.53 0.92
N ASP A 344 -26.65 -12.82 1.02
CA ASP A 344 -26.90 -13.60 2.23
C ASP A 344 -25.68 -13.57 3.18
N SER A 345 -24.49 -13.26 2.66
CA SER A 345 -23.26 -13.18 3.46
C SER A 345 -22.93 -11.78 3.96
N PHE A 346 -23.43 -10.71 3.32
CA PHE A 346 -23.04 -9.34 3.66
C PHE A 346 -24.24 -8.39 3.85
N TYR A 347 -24.15 -7.53 4.87
CA TYR A 347 -25.09 -6.44 5.05
C TYR A 347 -24.95 -5.37 3.96
N GLY A 348 -26.04 -4.65 3.69
CA GLY A 348 -26.08 -3.58 2.70
C GLY A 348 -26.50 -4.00 1.29
N PHE A 349 -26.65 -5.29 1.00
CA PHE A 349 -27.23 -5.79 -0.25
C PHE A 349 -28.69 -6.23 -0.07
N ASN A 350 -29.50 -6.04 -1.10
CA ASN A 350 -30.91 -6.43 -1.14
C ASN A 350 -31.34 -6.86 -2.55
N LYS A 351 -32.57 -7.36 -2.69
CA LYS A 351 -33.09 -7.89 -3.96
C LYS A 351 -33.00 -6.92 -5.15
N ASN A 352 -33.03 -5.60 -4.92
CA ASN A 352 -32.94 -4.59 -5.99
C ASN A 352 -31.51 -4.53 -6.57
N ASP A 353 -30.50 -4.91 -5.81
CA ASP A 353 -29.11 -4.95 -6.29
C ASP A 353 -28.88 -6.08 -7.32
N TYR A 354 -29.84 -7.00 -7.50
CA TYR A 354 -29.75 -8.08 -8.49
C TYR A 354 -29.74 -7.57 -9.93
N THR A 355 -30.51 -6.51 -10.23
CA THR A 355 -30.56 -5.92 -11.58
C THR A 355 -29.22 -5.29 -11.97
N ASP A 356 -28.49 -4.81 -10.96
CA ASP A 356 -27.18 -4.17 -11.11
C ASP A 356 -26.03 -5.16 -10.85
N PHE A 357 -26.30 -6.46 -10.74
CA PHE A 357 -25.25 -7.45 -10.48
C PHE A 357 -24.21 -7.53 -11.59
N ALA A 358 -24.55 -7.11 -12.81
CA ALA A 358 -23.65 -7.06 -13.97
C ALA A 358 -23.22 -5.63 -14.36
N LYS A 359 -23.54 -4.61 -13.53
CA LYS A 359 -23.33 -3.18 -13.80
C LYS A 359 -22.52 -2.50 -12.71
#